data_AF-A0A4R5Y0V4-F1
#
_entry.id   AF-A0A4R5Y0V4-F1
#
_cell.length_a   1.000
_cell.length_b   1.000
_cell.length_c   1.000
_cell.angle_alpha   90.00
_cell.angle_beta   90.00
_cell.angle_gamma   90.00
#
_symmetry.space_group_name_H-M   'P 1'
#
loop_
_entity.id
_entity.type
_entity.pdbx_description
1 polymer ?
#
loop_
_entity_poly.entity_id
_entity_poly.type
_entity_poly.pdbx_seq_one_letter_code
_entity_poly.pdbx_strand_id
1 'polypeptide(L)'
;MTETPAARNHSELQAGSLTTGSLILLPDGERTAEIQAVELERDDFGSPALVLASLAGGGTLRIAVGATVTTIEPGSAPASDAVTHLSLASVPAEDASVETAPAEAAGQGPGQEQPGGEAASPAAAPAVVVPPLPPVPPAANVPSEEELALIPAPDGTPESVVEAAAQAHPDATGVQLLTDRLSKGVNFKSGSCLKDLSDLAHELFVTLKDAEGALAVADLLTVLHYDGNPGRWASVEASLALASYICRQDGQNERAAVYEKLIRTPESHETDPFKARMAAKVRQRSLNEPNLYDKEIFRSIDNSNHDAEREWRLLRLESLLFLRAHGGSETIGMGELERRISNELEAVRS
;
A
#
# COMPACT_ATOMS: atom_id res chain seq x y z
N MET A 1 -39.78 27.18 25.88
CA MET A 1 -39.11 25.91 26.24
C MET A 1 -38.94 25.13 24.96
N THR A 2 -37.77 25.25 24.33
CA THR A 2 -37.40 24.48 23.15
C THR A 2 -36.80 23.17 23.64
N GLU A 3 -37.52 22.06 23.48
CA GLU A 3 -36.99 20.73 23.76
C GLU A 3 -35.88 20.40 22.75
N THR A 4 -34.71 20.09 23.28
CA THR A 4 -33.58 19.53 22.54
C THR A 4 -33.97 18.16 21.99
N PRO A 5 -33.78 17.84 20.70
CA PRO A 5 -34.04 16.50 20.20
C PRO A 5 -33.08 15.53 20.89
N ALA A 6 -33.63 14.46 21.46
CA ALA A 6 -32.91 13.43 22.19
C ALA A 6 -31.68 12.96 21.40
N ALA A 7 -30.50 13.03 22.02
CA ALA A 7 -29.30 12.38 21.51
C ALA A 7 -29.58 10.88 21.41
N ARG A 8 -29.66 10.35 20.18
CA ARG A 8 -29.77 8.91 19.96
C ARG A 8 -28.48 8.27 20.49
N ASN A 9 -28.60 7.46 21.53
CA ASN A 9 -27.48 6.67 22.04
C ASN A 9 -27.16 5.59 21.00
N HIS A 10 -26.10 5.81 20.24
CA HIS A 10 -25.53 4.83 19.34
C HIS A 10 -24.44 4.07 20.10
N SER A 11 -24.46 2.74 20.00
CA SER A 11 -23.41 1.88 20.52
C SER A 11 -22.84 1.03 19.38
N GLU A 12 -21.52 0.85 19.38
CA GLU A 12 -20.88 -0.05 18.44
C GLU A 12 -20.80 -1.45 19.05
N LEU A 13 -21.29 -2.44 18.31
CA LEU A 13 -21.30 -3.84 18.72
C LEU A 13 -20.54 -4.68 17.68
N GLN A 14 -19.78 -5.67 18.14
CA GLN A 14 -19.19 -6.66 17.24
C GLN A 14 -20.30 -7.46 16.58
N ALA A 15 -20.22 -7.67 15.26
CA ALA A 15 -21.25 -8.37 14.49
C ALA A 15 -21.55 -9.77 15.04
N GLY A 16 -20.52 -10.48 15.54
CA GLY A 16 -20.67 -11.79 16.19
C GLY A 16 -21.48 -11.78 17.50
N SER A 17 -21.75 -10.61 18.08
CA SER A 17 -22.53 -10.45 19.32
C SER A 17 -23.98 -10.01 19.05
N LEU A 18 -24.39 -9.85 17.79
CA LEU A 18 -25.75 -9.43 17.44
C LEU A 18 -26.76 -10.50 17.84
N THR A 19 -27.85 -10.06 18.46
CA THR A 19 -28.97 -10.92 18.85
C THR A 19 -30.28 -10.45 18.22
N THR A 20 -31.25 -11.36 18.09
CA THR A 20 -32.64 -11.01 17.77
C THR A 20 -33.14 -9.90 18.72
N GLY A 21 -33.86 -8.93 18.17
CA GLY A 21 -34.35 -7.75 18.87
C GLY A 21 -33.39 -6.55 18.86
N SER A 22 -32.17 -6.69 18.32
CA SER A 22 -31.24 -5.56 18.17
C SER A 22 -31.73 -4.63 17.06
N LEU A 23 -31.77 -3.32 17.34
CA LEU A 23 -32.07 -2.28 16.35
C LEU A 23 -30.76 -1.76 15.77
N ILE A 24 -30.52 -1.99 14.48
CA ILE A 24 -29.28 -1.58 13.80
C ILE A 24 -29.49 -0.40 12.86
N LEU A 25 -28.46 0.41 12.67
CA LEU A 25 -28.38 1.37 11.58
C LEU A 25 -27.96 0.65 10.30
N LEU A 26 -28.69 0.88 9.21
CA LEU A 26 -28.42 0.26 7.92
C LEU A 26 -27.20 0.91 7.23
N PRO A 27 -26.58 0.24 6.24
CA PRO A 27 -25.39 0.76 5.55
C PRO A 27 -25.57 2.11 4.83
N ASP A 28 -26.81 2.57 4.65
CA ASP A 28 -27.12 3.90 4.13
C ASP A 28 -26.90 5.03 5.15
N GLY A 29 -26.69 4.70 6.42
CA GLY A 29 -26.44 5.66 7.49
C GLY A 29 -27.65 6.44 7.97
N GLU A 30 -28.85 6.20 7.42
CA GLU A 30 -30.06 6.97 7.73
C GLU A 30 -31.19 6.10 8.31
N ARG A 31 -31.34 4.87 7.80
CA ARG A 31 -32.47 4.00 8.14
C ARG A 31 -32.12 2.98 9.21
N THR A 32 -33.11 2.54 9.97
CA THR A 32 -32.93 1.55 11.05
C THR A 32 -33.83 0.35 10.85
N ALA A 33 -33.35 -0.83 11.26
CA ALA A 33 -34.10 -2.07 11.17
C ALA A 33 -33.85 -2.98 12.37
N GLU A 34 -34.91 -3.62 12.86
CA GLU A 34 -34.82 -4.62 13.92
C GLU A 34 -34.42 -5.99 13.33
N ILE A 35 -33.50 -6.67 14.00
CA ILE A 35 -33.07 -8.03 13.65
C ILE A 35 -34.10 -9.03 14.19
N GLN A 36 -34.72 -9.81 13.31
CA GLN A 36 -35.62 -10.90 13.67
C GLN A 36 -34.90 -12.24 13.85
N ALA A 37 -33.88 -12.52 13.04
CA ALA A 37 -33.11 -13.74 13.14
C ALA A 37 -31.64 -13.49 12.80
N VAL A 38 -30.75 -14.24 13.46
CA VAL A 38 -29.31 -14.21 13.21
C VAL A 38 -28.86 -15.63 12.94
N GLU A 39 -28.23 -15.84 11.78
CA GLU A 39 -27.59 -17.09 11.41
C GLU A 39 -26.09 -16.86 11.20
N LEU A 40 -25.29 -17.87 11.50
CA LEU A 40 -23.84 -17.80 11.43
C LEU A 40 -23.32 -18.76 10.36
N GLU A 41 -22.80 -18.20 9.28
CA GLU A 41 -22.20 -18.94 8.17
C GLU A 41 -20.71 -19.17 8.48
N ARG A 42 -20.27 -20.42 8.39
CA ARG A 42 -18.87 -20.83 8.62
C ARG A 42 -18.10 -20.86 7.30
N ASP A 43 -16.81 -20.56 7.36
CA ASP A 43 -15.91 -20.76 6.22
C ASP A 43 -15.63 -22.25 5.96
N ASP A 44 -14.89 -22.51 4.87
CA ASP A 44 -14.46 -23.86 4.47
C ASP A 44 -13.56 -24.56 5.51
N PHE A 45 -13.07 -23.83 6.51
CA PHE A 45 -12.29 -24.34 7.63
C PHE A 45 -13.12 -24.52 8.91
N GLY A 46 -14.43 -24.30 8.84
CA GLY A 46 -15.38 -24.44 9.94
C GLY A 46 -15.38 -23.28 10.94
N SER A 47 -14.69 -22.17 10.67
CA SER A 47 -14.66 -20.98 11.51
C SER A 47 -15.81 -20.02 11.18
N PRO A 48 -16.41 -19.32 12.16
CA PRO A 48 -17.40 -18.27 11.90
C PRO A 48 -16.87 -17.20 10.92
N ALA A 49 -17.52 -17.03 9.77
CA ALA A 49 -17.07 -16.09 8.73
C ALA A 49 -18.07 -14.95 8.51
N LEU A 50 -19.36 -15.27 8.40
CA LEU A 50 -20.41 -14.29 8.17
C LEU A 50 -21.56 -14.45 9.16
N VAL A 51 -22.15 -13.31 9.50
CA VAL A 51 -23.40 -13.17 10.24
C VAL A 51 -24.47 -12.77 9.22
N LEU A 52 -25.51 -13.59 9.11
CA LEU A 52 -26.69 -13.34 8.29
C LEU A 52 -27.81 -12.84 9.21
N ALA A 53 -28.08 -11.54 9.16
CA ALA A 53 -29.13 -10.93 9.97
C ALA A 53 -30.38 -10.72 9.11
N SER A 54 -31.47 -11.42 9.43
CA SER A 54 -32.79 -11.21 8.82
C SER A 54 -33.51 -10.08 9.54
N LEU A 55 -33.96 -9.09 8.78
CA LEU A 55 -34.56 -7.85 9.28
C LEU A 55 -36.08 -7.91 9.26
N ALA A 56 -36.73 -7.15 10.13
CA ALA A 56 -38.19 -7.13 10.25
C ALA A 56 -38.93 -6.70 8.98
N GLY A 57 -38.25 -5.99 8.07
CA GLY A 57 -38.77 -5.61 6.75
C GLY A 57 -38.68 -6.69 5.67
N GLY A 58 -38.04 -7.84 5.94
CA GLY A 58 -37.89 -8.95 4.99
C GLY A 58 -36.57 -8.99 4.20
N GLY A 59 -35.62 -8.09 4.49
CA GLY A 59 -34.26 -8.14 3.94
C GLY A 59 -33.28 -8.94 4.80
N THR A 60 -32.20 -9.44 4.20
CA THR A 60 -31.09 -10.10 4.91
C THR A 60 -29.80 -9.29 4.73
N LEU A 61 -29.08 -9.04 5.82
CA LEU A 61 -27.78 -8.37 5.82
C LEU A 61 -26.67 -9.39 6.04
N ARG A 62 -25.62 -9.36 5.19
CA ARG A 62 -24.42 -10.19 5.31
C ARG A 62 -23.31 -9.35 5.93
N ILE A 63 -22.86 -9.72 7.14
CA ILE A 63 -21.87 -8.96 7.90
C ILE A 63 -20.70 -9.89 8.24
N ALA A 64 -19.45 -9.45 8.06
CA ALA A 64 -18.30 -10.22 8.52
C ALA A 64 -18.28 -10.29 10.05
N VAL A 65 -17.97 -11.46 10.63
CA VAL A 65 -18.01 -11.68 12.09
C VAL A 65 -17.14 -10.68 12.88
N GLY A 66 -16.03 -10.21 12.30
CA GLY A 66 -15.14 -9.22 12.90
C GLY A 66 -15.47 -7.75 12.61
N ALA A 67 -16.59 -7.46 11.93
CA ALA A 67 -17.01 -6.09 11.67
C ALA A 67 -17.75 -5.50 12.88
N THR A 68 -17.67 -4.18 13.04
CA THR A 68 -18.50 -3.43 14.00
C THR A 68 -19.79 -2.95 13.33
N VAL A 69 -20.89 -3.04 14.07
CA VAL A 69 -22.22 -2.60 13.64
C VAL A 69 -22.77 -1.62 14.66
N THR A 70 -23.34 -0.52 14.20
CA THR A 70 -23.96 0.48 15.07
C THR A 70 -25.37 0.04 15.45
N THR A 71 -25.60 -0.15 16.75
CA THR A 71 -26.90 -0.42 17.36
C THR A 71 -27.46 0.80 18.07
N ILE A 72 -28.79 0.88 18.17
CA ILE A 72 -29.50 1.93 18.90
C ILE A 72 -30.16 1.29 20.13
N GLU A 73 -30.01 1.92 21.30
CA GLU A 73 -30.58 1.40 22.54
C GLU A 73 -32.12 1.34 22.49
N PRO A 74 -32.73 0.22 22.94
CA PRO A 74 -34.19 0.07 22.95
C PRO A 74 -34.78 0.97 24.04
N GLY A 75 -35.24 2.15 23.62
CA GLY A 75 -35.81 3.19 24.50
C GLY A 75 -35.71 4.61 23.96
N SER A 76 -34.95 4.83 22.87
CA SER A 76 -34.73 6.17 22.27
C SER A 76 -34.92 6.21 20.75
N ALA A 77 -35.93 5.54 20.18
CA ALA A 77 -36.30 5.73 18.76
C ALA A 77 -37.71 5.21 18.41
N PRO A 78 -38.37 5.78 17.36
CA PRO A 78 -39.70 5.40 16.88
C PRO A 78 -39.70 4.08 16.09
N ALA A 79 -40.87 3.69 15.57
CA ALA A 79 -41.13 2.46 14.83
C ALA A 79 -40.09 2.15 13.73
N SER A 80 -39.68 0.87 13.64
CA SER A 80 -38.79 0.33 12.60
C SER A 80 -39.29 0.67 11.19
N ASP A 81 -38.41 1.17 10.32
CA ASP A 81 -38.71 1.30 8.90
C ASP A 81 -38.66 -0.11 8.28
N ALA A 82 -39.82 -0.69 7.99
CA ALA A 82 -39.92 -2.02 7.40
C ALA A 82 -39.43 -2.00 5.94
N VAL A 83 -38.15 -2.35 5.71
CA VAL A 83 -37.53 -2.37 4.37
C VAL A 83 -37.50 -3.78 3.77
N THR A 84 -38.06 -3.92 2.56
CA THR A 84 -38.17 -5.18 1.79
C THR A 84 -37.00 -5.45 0.84
N HIS A 85 -36.11 -4.49 0.58
CA HIS A 85 -34.92 -4.69 -0.26
C HIS A 85 -33.81 -3.69 0.09
N LEU A 86 -32.60 -4.21 0.37
CA LEU A 86 -31.39 -3.41 0.53
C LEU A 86 -30.68 -3.33 -0.83
N SER A 87 -30.53 -2.12 -1.39
CA SER A 87 -29.66 -1.90 -2.53
C SER A 87 -28.21 -2.01 -2.06
N LEU A 88 -27.43 -2.90 -2.67
CA LEU A 88 -25.98 -2.91 -2.56
C LEU A 88 -25.44 -1.51 -2.90
N ALA A 89 -24.43 -1.06 -2.16
CA ALA A 89 -23.73 0.18 -2.47
C ALA A 89 -23.28 0.16 -3.94
N SER A 90 -23.82 1.09 -4.72
CA SER A 90 -23.60 1.20 -6.16
C SER A 90 -22.15 1.59 -6.45
N VAL A 91 -21.43 0.69 -7.12
CA VAL A 91 -20.19 0.99 -7.83
C VAL A 91 -20.59 1.74 -9.13
N PRO A 92 -19.96 2.87 -9.50
CA PRO A 92 -20.22 3.49 -10.79
C PRO A 92 -19.60 2.61 -11.87
N ALA A 93 -20.42 2.01 -12.74
CA ALA A 93 -19.97 1.21 -13.87
C ALA A 93 -20.41 1.88 -15.17
N GLU A 94 -19.39 2.22 -15.96
CA GLU A 94 -19.44 2.64 -17.35
C GLU A 94 -20.09 1.59 -18.25
N ASP A 95 -20.62 2.08 -19.37
CA ASP A 95 -21.22 1.37 -20.49
C ASP A 95 -20.41 0.15 -20.97
N ALA A 96 -21.03 -1.02 -20.97
CA ALA A 96 -20.68 -2.11 -21.88
C ALA A 96 -21.90 -2.99 -22.15
N SER A 97 -22.57 -2.70 -23.25
CA SER A 97 -23.62 -3.52 -23.84
C SER A 97 -23.03 -4.83 -24.37
N VAL A 98 -23.61 -5.98 -24.02
CA VAL A 98 -23.32 -7.26 -24.67
C VAL A 98 -24.58 -7.78 -25.33
N GLU A 99 -24.52 -7.84 -26.66
CA GLU A 99 -25.50 -8.46 -27.56
C GLU A 99 -25.66 -9.96 -27.32
N THR A 100 -26.88 -10.41 -27.53
CA THR A 100 -27.37 -11.79 -27.48
C THR A 100 -26.98 -12.58 -28.73
N ALA A 101 -26.67 -13.88 -28.56
CA ALA A 101 -26.56 -14.84 -29.65
C ALA A 101 -27.60 -15.97 -29.49
N PRO A 102 -28.31 -16.41 -30.56
CA PRO A 102 -29.31 -17.45 -30.48
C PRO A 102 -28.77 -18.85 -30.84
N ALA A 103 -29.57 -19.84 -30.44
CA ALA A 103 -29.41 -21.27 -30.68
C ALA A 103 -30.00 -21.74 -32.03
N GLU A 104 -29.50 -22.87 -32.55
CA GLU A 104 -30.14 -23.85 -33.47
C GLU A 104 -29.08 -24.92 -33.83
N ALA A 105 -29.34 -26.15 -34.28
CA ALA A 105 -30.35 -27.18 -34.07
C ALA A 105 -29.86 -28.43 -34.84
N ALA A 106 -30.04 -29.61 -34.23
CA ALA A 106 -30.29 -30.96 -34.77
C ALA A 106 -29.79 -31.43 -36.17
N GLY A 107 -29.28 -32.68 -36.18
CA GLY A 107 -29.25 -33.56 -37.36
C GLY A 107 -28.95 -35.03 -37.01
N GLN A 108 -29.94 -35.91 -37.16
CA GLN A 108 -29.99 -37.35 -36.86
C GLN A 108 -29.26 -38.22 -37.92
N GLY A 109 -28.67 -39.37 -37.57
CA GLY A 109 -29.33 -40.69 -37.64
C GLY A 109 -28.34 -41.85 -37.91
N PRO A 110 -28.77 -43.14 -37.86
CA PRO A 110 -28.13 -44.18 -37.00
C PRO A 110 -27.72 -45.52 -37.68
N GLY A 111 -27.14 -46.45 -36.89
CA GLY A 111 -27.02 -47.92 -37.16
C GLY A 111 -25.59 -48.46 -37.06
N GLN A 112 -25.25 -49.67 -36.56
CA GLN A 112 -25.93 -50.74 -35.84
C GLN A 112 -24.83 -51.75 -35.37
N GLU A 113 -25.04 -52.37 -34.21
CA GLU A 113 -24.57 -53.71 -33.74
C GLU A 113 -23.09 -54.05 -33.34
N GLN A 114 -23.04 -54.68 -32.15
CA GLN A 114 -21.99 -55.30 -31.31
C GLN A 114 -21.48 -56.68 -31.82
N PRO A 115 -20.67 -57.49 -31.06
CA PRO A 115 -19.59 -57.24 -30.09
C PRO A 115 -18.36 -58.17 -30.31
N GLY A 116 -17.27 -57.96 -29.56
CA GLY A 116 -16.29 -59.04 -29.35
C GLY A 116 -14.97 -58.62 -28.69
N GLY A 117 -14.58 -59.33 -27.62
CA GLY A 117 -13.17 -59.62 -27.36
C GLY A 117 -12.47 -58.82 -26.27
N GLU A 118 -12.66 -59.30 -25.04
CA GLU A 118 -11.88 -59.10 -23.82
C GLU A 118 -10.35 -59.11 -23.98
N ALA A 119 -9.66 -58.15 -23.36
CA ALA A 119 -8.33 -58.34 -22.77
C ALA A 119 -8.06 -57.26 -21.71
N ALA A 120 -7.92 -57.73 -20.47
CA ALA A 120 -7.67 -56.93 -19.28
C ALA A 120 -6.29 -56.24 -19.32
N SER A 121 -6.27 -54.95 -18.96
CA SER A 121 -5.07 -54.18 -18.67
C SER A 121 -4.97 -53.95 -17.16
N PRO A 122 -3.80 -54.11 -16.51
CA PRO A 122 -3.70 -54.07 -15.06
C PRO A 122 -3.89 -52.65 -14.53
N ALA A 123 -4.59 -52.56 -13.39
CA ALA A 123 -4.91 -51.34 -12.68
C ALA A 123 -3.65 -50.56 -12.26
N ALA A 124 -3.54 -49.31 -12.72
CA ALA A 124 -2.59 -48.35 -12.20
C ALA A 124 -3.07 -47.87 -10.81
N ALA A 125 -2.22 -48.02 -9.80
CA ALA A 125 -2.43 -47.43 -8.49
C ALA A 125 -2.54 -45.89 -8.61
N PRO A 126 -3.38 -45.23 -7.79
CA PRO A 126 -3.48 -43.77 -7.82
C PRO A 126 -2.14 -43.17 -7.40
N ALA A 127 -1.50 -42.45 -8.34
CA ALA A 127 -0.33 -41.64 -8.05
C ALA A 127 -0.73 -40.58 -7.02
N VAL A 128 -0.15 -40.66 -5.82
CA VAL A 128 -0.23 -39.60 -4.82
C VAL A 128 0.48 -38.39 -5.42
N VAL A 129 -0.29 -37.44 -5.91
CA VAL A 129 0.20 -36.12 -6.32
C VAL A 129 0.63 -35.41 -5.04
N VAL A 130 1.90 -35.53 -4.69
CA VAL A 130 2.54 -34.66 -3.70
C VAL A 130 2.50 -33.25 -4.30
N PRO A 131 1.83 -32.28 -3.66
CA PRO A 131 1.91 -30.89 -4.10
C PRO A 131 3.38 -30.48 -4.18
N PRO A 132 3.81 -29.77 -5.24
CA PRO A 132 5.18 -29.28 -5.30
C PRO A 132 5.46 -28.48 -4.02
N LEU A 133 6.59 -28.79 -3.38
CA LEU A 133 7.08 -28.06 -2.22
C LEU A 133 7.05 -26.57 -2.58
N PRO A 134 6.48 -25.69 -1.72
CA PRO A 134 6.44 -24.27 -2.01
C PRO A 134 7.85 -23.78 -2.35
N PRO A 135 8.00 -22.86 -3.31
CA PRO A 135 9.30 -22.30 -3.65
C PRO A 135 9.99 -21.86 -2.36
N VAL A 136 11.25 -22.28 -2.21
CA VAL A 136 12.13 -21.87 -1.11
C VAL A 136 11.95 -20.36 -0.94
N PRO A 137 11.73 -19.86 0.30
CA PRO A 137 11.58 -18.43 0.51
C PRO A 137 12.77 -17.72 -0.17
N PRO A 138 12.53 -16.59 -0.86
CA PRO A 138 13.60 -15.89 -1.55
C PRO A 138 14.75 -15.70 -0.57
N ALA A 139 15.98 -15.96 -1.05
CA ALA A 139 17.20 -15.69 -0.29
C ALA A 139 17.06 -14.30 0.34
N ALA A 140 17.42 -14.18 1.63
CA ALA A 140 17.28 -12.95 2.38
C ALA A 140 17.73 -11.76 1.50
N ASN A 141 16.89 -10.74 1.33
CA ASN A 141 17.18 -9.55 0.50
C ASN A 141 18.29 -8.67 1.12
N VAL A 142 19.18 -9.26 1.92
CA VAL A 142 20.28 -8.57 2.58
C VAL A 142 21.46 -8.56 1.62
N PRO A 143 22.06 -7.39 1.33
CA PRO A 143 23.30 -7.31 0.57
C PRO A 143 24.43 -8.11 1.23
N SER A 144 25.24 -8.77 0.41
CA SER A 144 26.50 -9.40 0.80
C SER A 144 27.56 -8.35 1.13
N GLU A 145 28.64 -8.75 1.81
CA GLU A 145 29.75 -7.86 2.13
C GLU A 145 30.42 -7.26 0.88
N GLU A 146 30.53 -8.04 -0.19
CA GLU A 146 31.04 -7.59 -1.50
C GLU A 146 30.11 -6.54 -2.14
N GLU A 147 28.79 -6.72 -2.04
CA GLU A 147 27.81 -5.74 -2.50
C GLU A 147 27.88 -4.46 -1.65
N LEU A 148 27.99 -4.56 -0.32
CA LEU A 148 28.12 -3.39 0.56
C LEU A 148 29.41 -2.61 0.31
N ALA A 149 30.50 -3.27 -0.10
CA ALA A 149 31.75 -2.61 -0.44
C ALA A 149 31.65 -1.69 -1.68
N LEU A 150 30.57 -1.78 -2.47
CA LEU A 150 30.29 -0.86 -3.57
C LEU A 150 29.76 0.50 -3.10
N ILE A 151 29.29 0.60 -1.86
CA ILE A 151 28.92 1.87 -1.24
C ILE A 151 30.19 2.47 -0.61
N PRO A 152 30.67 3.63 -1.08
CA PRO A 152 31.87 4.25 -0.53
C PRO A 152 31.63 4.61 0.94
N ALA A 153 32.68 4.45 1.76
CA ALA A 153 32.66 4.99 3.11
C ALA A 153 32.56 6.53 3.02
N PRO A 154 31.80 7.18 3.90
CA PRO A 154 31.71 8.63 3.90
C PRO A 154 33.08 9.27 4.16
N ASP A 155 33.37 10.35 3.46
CA ASP A 155 34.61 11.10 3.62
C ASP A 155 34.59 11.92 4.92
N GLY A 156 35.19 11.35 5.96
CA GLY A 156 35.32 11.99 7.26
C GLY A 156 34.19 11.65 8.22
N THR A 157 33.81 12.61 9.07
CA THR A 157 32.70 12.43 10.02
C THR A 157 31.38 12.87 9.39
N PRO A 158 30.22 12.39 9.88
CA PRO A 158 28.93 12.89 9.44
C PRO A 158 28.82 14.42 9.53
N GLU A 159 29.39 15.01 10.58
CA GLU A 159 29.44 16.45 10.78
C GLU A 159 30.26 17.15 9.69
N SER A 160 31.40 16.60 9.25
CA SER A 160 32.20 17.22 8.19
C SER A 160 31.50 17.19 6.84
N VAL A 161 30.72 16.14 6.56
CA VAL A 161 29.89 16.06 5.33
C VAL A 161 28.79 17.13 5.34
N VAL A 162 28.10 17.29 6.48
CA VAL A 162 27.07 18.33 6.66
C VAL A 162 27.69 19.74 6.56
N GLU A 163 28.87 19.94 7.15
CA GLU A 163 29.58 21.22 7.06
C GLU A 163 30.03 21.52 5.62
N ALA A 164 30.52 20.52 4.89
CA ALA A 164 30.89 20.67 3.48
C ALA A 164 29.69 21.11 2.62
N ALA A 165 28.50 20.54 2.85
CA ALA A 165 27.28 20.97 2.18
C ALA A 165 26.93 22.45 2.47
N ALA A 166 27.07 22.89 3.73
CA ALA A 166 26.86 24.29 4.10
C ALA A 166 27.88 25.24 3.45
N GLN A 167 29.14 24.82 3.36
CA GLN A 167 30.22 25.60 2.76
C GLN A 167 30.09 25.70 1.22
N ALA A 168 29.61 24.64 0.58
CA ALA A 168 29.34 24.63 -0.86
C ALA A 168 28.17 25.56 -1.24
N HIS A 169 27.20 25.74 -0.33
CA HIS A 169 25.97 26.51 -0.58
C HIS A 169 25.70 27.56 0.51
N PRO A 170 26.56 28.59 0.64
CA PRO A 170 26.46 29.58 1.72
C PRO A 170 25.19 30.44 1.65
N ASP A 171 24.66 30.67 0.45
CA ASP A 171 23.49 31.53 0.22
C ASP A 171 22.16 30.78 0.27
N ALA A 172 22.18 29.44 0.43
CA ALA A 172 20.98 28.61 0.43
C ALA A 172 20.36 28.51 1.83
N THR A 173 19.39 29.37 2.14
CA THR A 173 18.72 29.43 3.46
C THR A 173 18.20 28.08 3.94
N GLY A 174 17.62 27.26 3.04
CA GLY A 174 17.13 25.92 3.37
C GLY A 174 18.23 25.00 3.90
N VAL A 175 19.36 24.96 3.19
CA VAL A 175 20.56 24.22 3.60
C VAL A 175 21.07 24.74 4.95
N GLN A 176 21.24 26.06 5.11
CA GLN A 176 21.75 26.64 6.35
C GLN A 176 20.88 26.30 7.58
N LEU A 177 19.56 26.33 7.44
CA LEU A 177 18.63 25.94 8.51
C LEU A 177 18.71 24.45 8.87
N LEU A 178 18.92 23.57 7.89
CA LEU A 178 19.09 22.14 8.11
C LEU A 178 20.45 21.85 8.76
N THR A 179 21.53 22.44 8.25
CA THR A 179 22.89 22.26 8.76
C THR A 179 23.04 22.83 10.16
N ASP A 180 22.40 23.95 10.49
CA ASP A 180 22.37 24.51 11.85
C ASP A 180 21.73 23.55 12.86
N ARG A 181 20.66 22.85 12.47
CA ARG A 181 20.02 21.85 13.33
C ARG A 181 20.91 20.63 13.54
N LEU A 182 21.67 20.24 12.52
CA LEU A 182 22.61 19.11 12.53
C LEU A 182 23.96 19.45 13.19
N SER A 183 24.34 20.73 13.26
CA SER A 183 25.62 21.21 13.82
C SER A 183 25.84 20.87 15.30
N LYS A 184 24.76 20.54 16.03
CA LYS A 184 24.79 20.14 17.45
C LYS A 184 25.24 18.68 17.65
N GLY A 185 25.49 17.97 16.57
CA GLY A 185 25.96 16.58 16.53
C GLY A 185 24.96 15.67 15.83
N VAL A 186 25.46 14.78 14.97
CA VAL A 186 24.63 13.85 14.22
C VAL A 186 24.27 12.65 15.08
N ASN A 187 22.97 12.47 15.35
CA ASN A 187 22.46 11.36 16.15
C ASN A 187 21.58 10.42 15.33
N PHE A 188 22.15 9.32 14.85
CA PHE A 188 21.46 8.30 14.06
C PHE A 188 20.35 7.53 14.80
N LYS A 189 20.23 7.68 16.13
CA LYS A 189 19.12 7.12 16.91
C LYS A 189 17.89 8.03 16.93
N SER A 190 18.04 9.31 16.57
CA SER A 190 16.96 10.29 16.59
C SER A 190 16.25 10.35 15.24
N GLY A 191 14.96 10.03 15.20
CA GLY A 191 14.15 10.14 13.98
C GLY A 191 14.14 11.55 13.39
N SER A 192 14.17 12.61 14.21
CA SER A 192 14.26 13.98 13.71
C SER A 192 15.59 14.28 13.04
N CYS A 193 16.69 13.70 13.53
CA CYS A 193 18.01 13.88 12.93
C CYS A 193 18.12 13.12 11.60
N LEU A 194 17.55 11.91 11.52
CA LEU A 194 17.45 11.16 10.26
C LEU A 194 16.62 11.92 9.23
N LYS A 195 15.52 12.53 9.68
CA LYS A 195 14.69 13.38 8.82
C LYS A 195 15.47 14.60 8.32
N ASP A 196 16.15 15.33 9.20
CA ASP A 196 16.92 16.51 8.79
C ASP A 196 18.05 16.17 7.80
N LEU A 197 18.70 15.00 7.93
CA LEU A 197 19.67 14.51 6.93
C LEU A 197 19.01 14.17 5.59
N SER A 198 17.86 13.49 5.62
CA SER A 198 17.09 13.16 4.40
C SER A 198 16.62 14.43 3.69
N ASP A 199 16.05 15.38 4.44
CA ASP A 199 15.57 16.67 3.93
C ASP A 199 16.74 17.47 3.33
N LEU A 200 17.93 17.45 3.96
CA LEU A 200 19.14 18.08 3.42
C LEU A 200 19.58 17.45 2.10
N ALA A 201 19.60 16.12 1.99
CA ALA A 201 19.94 15.45 0.74
C ALA A 201 18.96 15.80 -0.39
N HIS A 202 17.65 15.86 -0.09
CA HIS A 202 16.63 16.25 -1.07
C HIS A 202 16.75 17.71 -1.47
N GLU A 203 17.02 18.63 -0.54
CA GLU A 203 17.22 20.06 -0.85
C GLU A 203 18.43 20.28 -1.76
N LEU A 204 19.55 19.62 -1.47
CA LEU A 204 20.75 19.65 -2.32
C LEU A 204 20.45 19.14 -3.74
N PHE A 205 19.78 17.99 -3.84
CA PHE A 205 19.49 17.38 -5.14
C PHE A 205 18.46 18.15 -5.95
N VAL A 206 17.32 18.46 -5.33
CA VAL A 206 16.15 19.00 -6.01
C VAL A 206 16.33 20.48 -6.27
N THR A 207 16.55 21.27 -5.21
CA THR A 207 16.58 22.74 -5.29
C THR A 207 17.91 23.22 -5.87
N LEU A 208 19.04 22.69 -5.40
CA LEU A 208 20.38 23.19 -5.74
C LEU A 208 21.04 22.45 -6.91
N LYS A 209 20.46 21.34 -7.36
CA LYS A 209 20.99 20.48 -8.43
C LYS A 209 22.40 19.95 -8.11
N ASP A 210 22.72 19.83 -6.83
CA ASP A 210 23.98 19.30 -6.33
C ASP A 210 23.82 17.79 -6.04
N ALA A 211 24.02 16.98 -7.08
CA ALA A 211 23.90 15.53 -6.97
C ALA A 211 25.03 14.90 -6.13
N GLU A 212 26.24 15.46 -6.20
CA GLU A 212 27.40 14.95 -5.47
C GLU A 212 27.24 15.19 -3.96
N GLY A 213 26.91 16.42 -3.56
CA GLY A 213 26.64 16.76 -2.16
C GLY A 213 25.42 16.01 -1.61
N ALA A 214 24.35 15.89 -2.41
CA ALA A 214 23.16 15.11 -2.02
C ALA A 214 23.48 13.64 -1.76
N LEU A 215 24.27 13.01 -2.64
CA LEU A 215 24.66 11.62 -2.49
C LEU A 215 25.54 11.41 -1.26
N ALA A 216 26.51 12.30 -1.02
CA ALA A 216 27.36 12.25 0.16
C ALA A 216 26.56 12.35 1.47
N VAL A 217 25.54 13.22 1.53
CA VAL A 217 24.65 13.31 2.69
C VAL A 217 23.75 12.08 2.80
N ALA A 218 23.17 11.60 1.70
CA ALA A 218 22.30 10.42 1.69
C ALA A 218 23.06 9.17 2.15
N ASP A 219 24.32 9.01 1.76
CA ASP A 219 25.19 7.87 2.13
C ASP A 219 25.32 7.71 3.65
N LEU A 220 25.30 8.80 4.42
CA LEU A 220 25.32 8.78 5.89
C LEU A 220 24.15 7.96 6.48
N LEU A 221 23.02 7.89 5.78
CA LEU A 221 21.84 7.16 6.19
C LEU A 221 21.82 5.73 5.63
N THR A 222 22.47 5.47 4.50
CA THR A 222 22.43 4.16 3.82
C THR A 222 23.14 3.03 4.58
N VAL A 223 24.05 3.38 5.49
CA VAL A 223 24.73 2.41 6.38
C VAL A 223 23.83 1.90 7.52
N LEU A 224 22.65 2.49 7.71
CA LEU A 224 21.73 2.13 8.79
C LEU A 224 20.89 0.92 8.41
N HIS A 225 20.78 -0.01 9.35
CA HIS A 225 19.97 -1.21 9.19
C HIS A 225 18.55 -0.97 9.69
N TYR A 226 17.58 -1.69 9.13
CA TYR A 226 16.22 -1.68 9.64
C TYR A 226 16.19 -2.22 11.07
N ASP A 227 15.63 -1.44 12.00
CA ASP A 227 15.62 -1.74 13.44
C ASP A 227 14.21 -2.06 13.98
N GLY A 228 13.25 -2.27 13.09
CA GLY A 228 11.85 -2.54 13.44
C GLY A 228 11.02 -1.28 13.69
N ASN A 229 11.55 -0.06 13.52
CA ASN A 229 10.80 1.19 13.65
C ASN A 229 10.49 1.82 12.27
N PRO A 230 9.24 1.67 11.76
CA PRO A 230 8.87 2.22 10.45
C PRO A 230 9.02 3.74 10.35
N GLY A 231 8.78 4.47 11.44
CA GLY A 231 8.88 5.94 11.44
C GLY A 231 10.30 6.44 11.28
N ARG A 232 11.30 5.74 11.83
CA ARG A 232 12.72 6.04 11.58
C ARG A 232 13.19 5.55 10.23
N TRP A 233 12.67 4.39 9.80
CA TRP A 233 13.01 3.81 8.51
C TRP A 233 12.60 4.70 7.34
N ALA A 234 11.47 5.42 7.44
CA ALA A 234 11.00 6.30 6.36
C ALA A 234 12.06 7.29 5.84
N SER A 235 12.86 7.90 6.74
CA SER A 235 13.94 8.82 6.32
C SER A 235 15.12 8.10 5.66
N VAL A 236 15.46 6.90 6.14
CA VAL A 236 16.50 6.06 5.54
C VAL A 236 16.05 5.58 4.16
N GLU A 237 14.79 5.17 4.05
CA GLU A 237 14.16 4.71 2.82
C GLU A 237 14.11 5.80 1.74
N ALA A 238 13.69 7.02 2.10
CA ALA A 238 13.73 8.17 1.20
C ALA A 238 15.15 8.45 0.69
N SER A 239 16.14 8.38 1.59
CA SER A 239 17.56 8.59 1.23
C SER A 239 18.13 7.48 0.36
N LEU A 240 17.77 6.22 0.59
CA LEU A 240 18.12 5.08 -0.26
C LEU A 240 17.51 5.21 -1.66
N ALA A 241 16.24 5.63 -1.75
CA ALA A 241 15.58 5.85 -3.02
C ALA A 241 16.25 6.98 -3.83
N LEU A 242 16.58 8.09 -3.16
CA LEU A 242 17.32 9.21 -3.76
C LEU A 242 18.73 8.79 -4.22
N ALA A 243 19.51 8.12 -3.36
CA ALA A 243 20.86 7.67 -3.66
C ALA A 243 20.89 6.66 -4.84
N SER A 244 19.93 5.72 -4.86
CA SER A 244 19.72 4.81 -5.99
C SER A 244 19.49 5.57 -7.29
N TYR A 245 18.59 6.58 -7.26
CA TYR A 245 18.29 7.37 -8.45
C TYR A 245 19.50 8.16 -8.95
N ILE A 246 20.23 8.85 -8.06
CA ILE A 246 21.45 9.59 -8.42
C ILE A 246 22.48 8.64 -9.06
N CYS A 247 22.76 7.50 -8.42
CA CYS A 247 23.71 6.53 -8.95
C CYS A 247 23.31 5.98 -10.31
N ARG A 248 22.01 5.82 -10.59
CA ARG A 248 21.51 5.40 -11.91
C ARG A 248 21.74 6.47 -12.97
N GLN A 249 21.51 7.76 -12.63
CA GLN A 249 21.81 8.87 -13.54
C GLN A 249 23.30 8.95 -13.88
N ASP A 250 24.16 8.65 -12.90
CA ASP A 250 25.63 8.67 -13.07
C ASP A 250 26.20 7.36 -13.67
N GLY A 251 25.35 6.39 -14.02
CA GLY A 251 25.77 5.10 -14.59
C GLY A 251 26.37 4.11 -13.58
N GLN A 252 26.35 4.42 -12.28
CA GLN A 252 26.77 3.55 -11.17
C GLN A 252 25.71 2.48 -10.86
N ASN A 253 25.40 1.65 -11.85
CA ASN A 253 24.29 0.68 -11.81
C ASN A 253 24.42 -0.38 -10.71
N GLU A 254 25.65 -0.83 -10.43
CA GLU A 254 25.90 -1.85 -9.41
C GLU A 254 25.63 -1.29 -8.01
N ARG A 255 26.19 -0.12 -7.69
CA ARG A 255 25.94 0.62 -6.45
C ARG A 255 24.45 0.94 -6.26
N ALA A 256 23.77 1.39 -7.32
CA ALA A 256 22.33 1.63 -7.28
C ALA A 256 21.52 0.37 -6.90
N ALA A 257 21.90 -0.79 -7.45
CA ALA A 257 21.25 -2.06 -7.13
C ALA A 257 21.43 -2.46 -5.65
N VAL A 258 22.55 -2.07 -5.02
CA VAL A 258 22.77 -2.28 -3.58
C VAL A 258 21.78 -1.45 -2.76
N TYR A 259 21.58 -0.18 -3.08
CA TYR A 259 20.57 0.66 -2.41
C TYR A 259 19.15 0.11 -2.60
N GLU A 260 18.81 -0.31 -3.82
CA GLU A 260 17.53 -0.95 -4.13
C GLU A 260 17.35 -2.30 -3.42
N LYS A 261 18.43 -2.96 -2.99
CA LYS A 261 18.37 -4.17 -2.15
C LYS A 261 18.20 -3.80 -0.67
N LEU A 262 18.94 -2.80 -0.19
CA LEU A 262 18.83 -2.28 1.18
C LEU A 262 17.42 -1.76 1.49
N ILE A 263 16.77 -1.05 0.56
CA ILE A 263 15.42 -0.50 0.75
C ILE A 263 14.39 -1.61 1.02
N ARG A 264 14.63 -2.83 0.48
CA ARG A 264 13.80 -4.02 0.63
C ARG A 264 14.18 -4.90 1.83
N THR A 265 15.09 -4.46 2.68
CA THR A 265 15.46 -5.20 3.90
C THR A 265 14.27 -5.46 4.85
N PRO A 266 13.36 -4.50 5.11
CA PRO A 266 12.19 -4.74 5.98
C PRO A 266 11.29 -5.86 5.47
N GLU A 267 11.32 -6.15 4.17
CA GLU A 267 10.52 -7.21 3.57
C GLU A 267 10.92 -8.60 4.04
N SER A 268 12.19 -8.77 4.40
CA SER A 268 12.76 -10.03 4.91
C SER A 268 12.74 -10.12 6.44
N HIS A 269 12.20 -9.11 7.12
CA HIS A 269 12.14 -9.08 8.58
C HIS A 269 11.06 -10.03 9.15
N GLU A 270 9.97 -10.26 8.41
CA GLU A 270 8.97 -11.27 8.77
C GLU A 270 9.50 -12.66 8.41
N THR A 271 9.59 -13.54 9.41
CA THR A 271 10.15 -14.88 9.27
C THR A 271 9.08 -15.93 9.04
N ASP A 272 7.81 -15.63 9.38
CA ASP A 272 6.69 -16.52 9.10
C ASP A 272 6.33 -16.49 7.60
N PRO A 273 6.39 -17.63 6.88
CA PRO A 273 6.18 -17.66 5.43
C PRO A 273 4.79 -17.17 4.99
N PHE A 274 3.75 -17.40 5.80
CA PHE A 274 2.39 -16.98 5.47
C PHE A 274 2.23 -15.47 5.64
N LYS A 275 2.68 -14.91 6.76
CA LYS A 275 2.68 -13.46 7.01
C LYS A 275 3.57 -12.72 6.02
N ALA A 276 4.74 -13.25 5.69
CA ALA A 276 5.62 -12.67 4.68
C ALA A 276 4.93 -12.59 3.31
N ARG A 277 4.21 -13.65 2.90
CA ARG A 277 3.42 -13.66 1.66
C ARG A 277 2.28 -12.63 1.69
N MET A 278 1.58 -12.50 2.81
CA MET A 278 0.52 -11.50 2.95
C MET A 278 1.07 -10.08 2.93
N ALA A 279 2.17 -9.81 3.63
CA ALA A 279 2.86 -8.53 3.62
C ALA A 279 3.33 -8.15 2.21
N ALA A 280 3.91 -9.09 1.47
CA ALA A 280 4.32 -8.87 0.08
C ALA A 280 3.12 -8.50 -0.82
N LYS A 281 1.97 -9.18 -0.67
CA LYS A 281 0.76 -8.87 -1.43
C LYS A 281 0.20 -7.48 -1.10
N VAL A 282 0.20 -7.11 0.17
CA VAL A 282 -0.23 -5.77 0.60
C VAL A 282 0.68 -4.69 0.02
N ARG A 283 2.00 -4.92 0.05
CA ARG A 283 3.00 -3.99 -0.52
C ARG A 283 2.85 -3.84 -2.03
N GLN A 284 2.68 -4.95 -2.76
CA GLN A 284 2.50 -4.88 -4.21
C GLN A 284 1.26 -4.04 -4.57
N ARG A 285 0.15 -4.20 -3.83
CA ARG A 285 -1.03 -3.36 -4.02
C ARG A 285 -0.74 -1.88 -3.76
N SER A 286 0.01 -1.54 -2.70
CA SER A 286 0.39 -0.14 -2.45
C SER A 286 1.33 0.43 -3.50
N LEU A 287 2.19 -0.41 -4.12
CA LEU A 287 3.03 0.00 -5.25
C LEU A 287 2.20 0.19 -6.52
N ASN A 288 1.16 -0.62 -6.72
CA ASN A 288 0.28 -0.55 -7.88
C ASN A 288 -0.70 0.63 -7.84
N GLU A 289 -1.08 1.07 -6.64
CA GLU A 289 -1.99 2.19 -6.37
C GLU A 289 -1.29 3.27 -5.53
N PRO A 290 -0.21 3.90 -6.04
CA PRO A 290 0.52 4.91 -5.29
C PRO A 290 -0.30 6.19 -5.17
N ASN A 291 -0.17 6.88 -4.03
CA ASN A 291 -0.70 8.22 -3.91
C ASN A 291 0.19 9.21 -4.67
N LEU A 292 -0.25 9.64 -5.85
CA LEU A 292 0.46 10.64 -6.65
C LEU A 292 -0.09 12.06 -6.47
N TYR A 293 -0.97 12.31 -5.49
CA TYR A 293 -1.40 13.67 -5.12
C TYR A 293 -2.00 14.50 -6.27
N ASP A 294 -2.57 13.87 -7.30
CA ASP A 294 -3.14 14.56 -8.47
C ASP A 294 -4.19 15.60 -8.07
N LYS A 295 -5.07 15.24 -7.13
CA LYS A 295 -6.16 16.11 -6.68
C LYS A 295 -5.63 17.34 -5.96
N GLU A 296 -4.61 17.18 -5.12
CA GLU A 296 -4.00 18.25 -4.35
C GLU A 296 -3.22 19.20 -5.25
N ILE A 297 -2.47 18.67 -6.22
CA ILE A 297 -1.74 19.47 -7.21
C ILE A 297 -2.70 20.28 -8.07
N PHE A 298 -3.73 19.65 -8.64
CA PHE A 298 -4.74 20.39 -9.42
C PHE A 298 -5.45 21.45 -8.60
N ARG A 299 -5.80 21.16 -7.34
CA ARG A 299 -6.41 22.15 -6.45
C ARG A 299 -5.49 23.34 -6.19
N SER A 300 -4.18 23.11 -6.00
CA SER A 300 -3.21 24.19 -5.81
C SER A 300 -3.06 25.04 -7.06
N ILE A 301 -3.05 24.42 -8.26
CA ILE A 301 -3.04 25.12 -9.55
C ILE A 301 -4.30 25.97 -9.72
N ASP A 302 -5.49 25.40 -9.49
CA ASP A 302 -6.77 26.10 -9.61
C ASP A 302 -6.84 27.32 -8.67
N ASN A 303 -6.21 27.22 -7.50
CA ASN A 303 -6.11 28.30 -6.52
C ASN A 303 -4.91 29.25 -6.74
N SER A 304 -4.10 29.03 -7.77
CA SER A 304 -2.86 29.78 -8.04
C SER A 304 -1.89 29.83 -6.84
N ASN A 305 -1.88 28.77 -6.03
CA ASN A 305 -1.00 28.64 -4.87
C ASN A 305 0.25 27.84 -5.26
N HIS A 306 1.25 28.54 -5.81
CA HIS A 306 2.48 27.92 -6.32
C HIS A 306 3.33 27.26 -5.22
N ASP A 307 3.35 27.82 -4.01
CA ASP A 307 4.09 27.23 -2.89
C ASP A 307 3.51 25.86 -2.51
N ALA A 308 2.17 25.80 -2.35
CA ALA A 308 1.50 24.55 -2.06
C ALA A 308 1.60 23.55 -3.24
N GLU A 309 1.51 24.02 -4.48
CA GLU A 309 1.76 23.17 -5.66
C GLU A 309 3.13 22.51 -5.58
N ARG A 310 4.18 23.30 -5.30
CA ARG A 310 5.55 22.81 -5.18
C ARG A 310 5.67 21.77 -4.07
N GLU A 311 5.09 22.01 -2.90
CA GLU A 311 5.09 21.04 -1.78
C GLU A 311 4.45 19.70 -2.18
N TRP A 312 3.28 19.72 -2.85
CA TRP A 312 2.64 18.47 -3.30
C TRP A 312 3.43 17.76 -4.39
N ARG A 313 4.07 18.49 -5.30
CA ARG A 313 4.94 17.91 -6.32
C ARG A 313 6.19 17.27 -5.73
N LEU A 314 6.76 17.82 -4.66
CA LEU A 314 7.86 17.19 -3.92
C LEU A 314 7.42 15.85 -3.31
N LEU A 315 6.24 15.79 -2.69
CA LEU A 315 5.69 14.53 -2.15
C LEU A 315 5.41 13.49 -3.25
N ARG A 316 4.94 13.94 -4.43
CA ARG A 316 4.81 13.08 -5.60
C ARG A 316 6.16 12.58 -6.07
N LEU A 317 7.17 13.44 -6.15
CA LEU A 317 8.53 13.08 -6.57
C LEU A 317 9.11 11.99 -5.64
N GLU A 318 8.99 12.15 -4.33
CA GLU A 318 9.39 11.13 -3.35
C GLU A 318 8.67 9.80 -3.60
N SER A 319 7.36 9.83 -3.84
CA SER A 319 6.57 8.64 -4.16
C SER A 319 7.04 7.94 -5.45
N LEU A 320 7.41 8.72 -6.47
CA LEU A 320 7.94 8.18 -7.74
C LEU A 320 9.35 7.58 -7.56
N LEU A 321 10.23 8.23 -6.80
CA LEU A 321 11.55 7.71 -6.46
C LEU A 321 11.44 6.40 -5.67
N PHE A 322 10.53 6.36 -4.70
CA PHE A 322 10.23 5.16 -3.94
C PHE A 322 9.77 4.00 -4.83
N LEU A 323 8.79 4.24 -5.71
CA LEU A 323 8.32 3.23 -6.67
C LEU A 323 9.48 2.69 -7.51
N ARG A 324 10.36 3.58 -7.98
CA ARG A 324 11.49 3.22 -8.83
C ARG A 324 12.47 2.32 -8.08
N ALA A 325 12.81 2.70 -6.85
CA ALA A 325 13.75 1.96 -6.00
C ALA A 325 13.22 0.56 -5.62
N HIS A 326 11.90 0.40 -5.51
CA HIS A 326 11.25 -0.89 -5.25
C HIS A 326 11.06 -1.77 -6.52
N GLY A 327 11.58 -1.35 -7.67
CA GLY A 327 11.52 -2.11 -8.92
C GLY A 327 10.31 -1.77 -9.81
N GLY A 328 9.58 -0.71 -9.48
CA GLY A 328 8.47 -0.18 -10.24
C GLY A 328 7.10 -0.66 -9.76
N SER A 329 6.09 -0.31 -10.55
CA SER A 329 4.70 -0.72 -10.37
C SER A 329 4.30 -1.65 -11.52
N GLU A 330 3.39 -2.60 -11.28
CA GLU A 330 2.78 -3.37 -12.37
C GLU A 330 1.90 -2.49 -13.29
N THR A 331 1.47 -1.33 -12.79
CA THR A 331 0.63 -0.37 -13.52
C THR A 331 1.45 0.73 -14.21
N ILE A 332 2.69 0.97 -13.79
CA ILE A 332 3.58 2.00 -14.35
C ILE A 332 4.94 1.36 -14.65
N GLY A 333 5.21 1.14 -15.94
CA GLY A 333 6.49 0.60 -16.39
C GLY A 333 7.68 1.52 -16.10
N MET A 334 8.88 0.95 -15.96
CA MET A 334 10.09 1.69 -15.55
C MET A 334 10.42 2.90 -16.44
N GLY A 335 10.29 2.79 -17.77
CA GLY A 335 10.55 3.91 -18.67
C GLY A 335 9.57 5.08 -18.50
N GLU A 336 8.30 4.79 -18.19
CA GLU A 336 7.31 5.83 -17.88
C GLU A 336 7.58 6.45 -16.50
N LEU A 337 8.02 5.64 -15.55
CA LEU A 337 8.39 6.12 -14.22
C LEU A 337 9.58 7.08 -14.28
N GLU A 338 10.62 6.75 -15.04
CA GLU A 338 11.76 7.65 -15.27
C GLU A 338 11.34 8.95 -15.93
N ARG A 339 10.47 8.90 -16.96
CA ARG A 339 9.93 10.09 -17.60
C ARG A 339 9.15 10.97 -16.63
N ARG A 340 8.32 10.38 -15.75
CA ARG A 340 7.57 11.13 -14.73
C ARG A 340 8.48 11.78 -13.71
N ILE A 341 9.50 11.07 -13.23
CA ILE A 341 10.49 11.63 -12.29
C ILE A 341 11.19 12.84 -12.92
N SER A 342 11.64 12.73 -14.17
CA SER A 342 12.29 13.84 -14.87
C SER A 342 11.36 15.06 -15.01
N ASN A 343 10.10 14.84 -15.39
CA ASN A 343 9.12 15.92 -15.51
C ASN A 343 8.81 16.60 -14.17
N GLU A 344 8.67 15.82 -13.09
CA GLU A 344 8.42 16.40 -11.77
C GLU A 344 9.64 17.16 -11.26
N LEU A 345 10.87 16.66 -11.50
CA LEU A 345 12.10 17.38 -11.21
C LEU A 345 12.17 18.72 -11.94
N GLU A 346 11.82 18.75 -13.23
CA GLU A 346 11.76 20.01 -13.99
C GLU A 346 10.72 20.96 -13.39
N ALA A 347 9.53 20.47 -13.04
CA ALA A 347 8.45 21.29 -12.50
C ALA A 347 8.72 21.87 -11.10
N VAL A 348 9.47 21.17 -10.24
CA VAL A 348 9.82 21.68 -8.90
C VAL A 348 11.07 22.58 -8.88
N ARG A 349 11.84 22.56 -9.98
CA ARG A 349 13.07 23.36 -10.18
C ARG A 349 12.83 24.66 -10.94
N SER A 350 11.71 24.77 -11.65
CA SER A 350 11.29 25.96 -12.42
C SER A 350 10.69 27.03 -11.53
#